data_AF-A0AAV4B954-F1
#
_entry.id   AF-A0AAV4B954-F1
#
_cell.length_a   1.000
_cell.length_b   1.000
_cell.length_c   1.000
_cell.angle_alpha   90.00
_cell.angle_beta   90.00
_cell.angle_gamma   90.00
#
_symmetry.space_group_name_H-M   'P 1'
#
loop_
_entity.id
_entity.type
_entity.pdbx_description
1 polymer ?
#
loop_
_entity_poly.entity_id
_entity_poly.type
_entity_poly.pdbx_seq_one_letter_code
_entity_poly.pdbx_strand_id
1 'polypeptide(L)'
;MISGTWRISFLIRSVYDLLPSNANLVRWVKKNDPTCPLCHGRQTTEHVLSSCKVALSQGRYTWRHNRILQELASVIRTAKGEIHPSSTSSTVSTTEGGIKKWHGESITINTHRKGLLDGFDDWMVSADLPEWERHPDIIRKTLRPDIVIHSASTQRIIMV
;
A
#
# COMPACT_ATOMS: atom_id res chain seq x y z
N MET A 1 17.02 10.58 15.42
CA MET A 1 17.25 10.78 13.98
C MET A 1 17.46 9.41 13.33
N ILE A 2 17.06 9.24 12.06
CA ILE A 2 17.00 7.98 11.26
C ILE A 2 15.63 7.24 11.31
N SER A 3 14.56 7.91 10.85
CA SER A 3 13.32 7.26 10.38
C SER A 3 13.24 7.24 8.83
N GLY A 4 14.05 8.05 8.14
CA GLY A 4 14.02 8.19 6.67
C GLY A 4 14.82 7.17 5.86
N THR A 5 15.85 6.54 6.44
CA THR A 5 16.79 5.69 5.66
C THR A 5 16.15 4.41 5.15
N TRP A 6 15.16 3.85 5.86
CA TRP A 6 14.49 2.61 5.46
C TRP A 6 13.61 2.79 4.22
N ARG A 7 12.94 3.94 4.09
CA ARG A 7 12.12 4.25 2.91
C ARG A 7 12.99 4.36 1.66
N ILE A 8 14.09 5.11 1.76
CA ILE A 8 15.06 5.27 0.67
C ILE A 8 15.71 3.91 0.32
N SER A 9 16.13 3.16 1.33
CA SER A 9 16.70 1.82 1.15
C SER A 9 15.74 0.87 0.44
N PHE A 10 14.47 0.85 0.85
CA PHE A 10 13.45 0.04 0.18
C PHE A 10 13.27 0.46 -1.28
N LEU A 11 13.12 1.75 -1.56
CA LEU A 11 12.93 2.27 -2.92
C LEU A 11 14.11 1.91 -3.83
N ILE A 12 15.35 2.12 -3.36
CA ILE A 12 16.54 1.75 -4.12
C ILE A 12 16.52 0.25 -4.39
N ARG A 13 16.26 -0.59 -3.37
CA ARG A 13 16.25 -2.05 -3.54
C ARG A 13 15.12 -2.54 -4.42
N SER A 14 13.95 -1.89 -4.42
CA SER A 14 12.84 -2.27 -5.28
C SER A 14 13.13 -1.93 -6.74
N VAL A 15 13.77 -0.79 -7.00
CA VAL A 15 14.15 -0.37 -8.37
C VAL A 15 15.22 -1.28 -8.96
N TYR A 16 16.21 -1.70 -8.18
CA TYR A 16 17.35 -2.49 -8.67
C TYR A 16 17.19 -4.01 -8.51
N ASP A 17 15.98 -4.52 -8.27
CA ASP A 17 15.74 -5.96 -8.00
C ASP A 17 16.66 -6.54 -6.91
N LEU A 18 16.79 -5.82 -5.80
CA LEU A 18 17.56 -6.23 -4.61
C LEU A 18 16.65 -6.59 -3.42
N LEU A 19 15.37 -6.81 -3.68
CA LEU A 19 14.43 -7.34 -2.70
C LEU A 19 14.64 -8.85 -2.51
N PRO A 20 14.25 -9.41 -1.34
CA PRO A 20 14.49 -10.82 -1.01
C PRO A 20 13.56 -11.80 -1.76
N SER A 21 13.58 -11.78 -3.09
CA SER A 21 12.96 -12.81 -3.93
C SER A 21 13.75 -14.13 -3.81
N ASN A 22 13.14 -15.31 -4.05
CA ASN A 22 13.91 -16.56 -3.96
C ASN A 22 15.11 -16.57 -4.94
N ALA A 23 14.99 -15.94 -6.11
CA ALA A 23 16.13 -15.78 -7.02
C ALA A 23 17.30 -15.01 -6.39
N ASN A 24 17.01 -13.94 -5.65
CA ASN A 24 18.04 -13.18 -4.94
C ASN A 24 18.54 -13.88 -3.69
N LEU A 25 17.68 -14.57 -2.95
CA LEU A 25 18.09 -15.37 -1.79
C LEU A 25 19.06 -16.48 -2.18
N VAL A 26 18.90 -17.10 -3.35
CA VAL A 26 19.88 -18.05 -3.89
C VAL A 26 21.19 -17.35 -4.24
N ARG A 27 21.14 -16.19 -4.91
CA ARG A 27 22.35 -15.39 -5.22
C ARG A 27 23.12 -14.99 -3.96
N TRP A 28 22.42 -14.75 -2.85
CA TRP A 28 23.01 -14.40 -1.56
C TRP A 28 23.38 -15.61 -0.69
N VAL A 29 23.28 -16.83 -1.23
CA VAL A 29 23.60 -18.08 -0.51
C VAL A 29 22.75 -18.25 0.76
N LYS A 30 21.50 -17.77 0.74
CA LYS A 30 20.52 -17.90 1.83
C LYS A 30 19.46 -18.96 1.56
N LYS A 31 19.35 -19.42 0.32
CA LYS A 31 18.43 -20.46 -0.13
C LYS A 31 19.09 -21.26 -1.24
N ASN A 32 18.66 -22.50 -1.44
CA ASN A 32 19.21 -23.38 -2.47
C ASN A 32 18.37 -23.39 -3.76
N ASP A 33 17.10 -22.99 -3.69
CA ASP A 33 16.14 -23.08 -4.79
C ASP A 33 15.47 -21.73 -5.09
N PRO A 34 15.57 -21.22 -6.34
CA PRO A 34 14.96 -19.96 -6.74
C PRO A 34 13.48 -20.10 -7.15
N THR A 35 12.86 -21.28 -7.04
CA THR A 35 11.50 -21.52 -7.52
C THR A 35 10.42 -20.76 -6.75
N CYS A 36 9.36 -20.43 -7.46
CA CYS A 36 8.13 -19.86 -6.90
C CYS A 36 7.31 -20.99 -6.27
N PRO A 37 6.84 -20.83 -5.03
CA PRO A 37 6.03 -21.86 -4.36
C PRO A 37 4.65 -22.06 -4.98
N LEU A 38 4.21 -21.16 -5.87
CA LEU A 38 2.89 -21.24 -6.50
C LEU A 38 2.96 -21.92 -7.87
N CYS A 39 3.86 -21.46 -8.74
CA CYS A 39 3.90 -21.90 -10.13
C CYS A 39 5.18 -22.66 -10.49
N HIS A 40 6.08 -22.88 -9.54
CA HIS A 40 7.36 -23.57 -9.71
C HIS A 40 8.32 -22.96 -10.75
N GLY A 41 8.01 -21.78 -11.28
CA GLY A 41 8.90 -20.99 -12.14
C GLY A 41 9.94 -20.24 -11.32
N ARG A 42 10.94 -19.63 -11.96
CA ARG A 42 11.94 -18.81 -11.26
C ARG A 42 11.29 -17.57 -10.63
N GLN A 43 11.44 -17.40 -9.32
CA GLN A 43 10.83 -16.30 -8.57
C GLN A 43 11.78 -15.10 -8.44
N THR A 44 11.72 -14.19 -9.42
CA THR A 44 12.30 -12.84 -9.34
C THR A 44 11.35 -11.86 -8.63
N THR A 45 11.78 -10.62 -8.37
CA THR A 45 10.87 -9.58 -7.86
C THR A 45 9.73 -9.31 -8.84
N GLU A 46 10.04 -9.18 -10.13
CA GLU A 46 9.02 -9.04 -11.20
C GLU A 46 8.01 -10.20 -11.17
N HIS A 47 8.49 -11.43 -11.02
CA HIS A 47 7.62 -12.60 -10.92
C HIS A 47 6.59 -12.48 -9.78
N VAL A 48 7.05 -12.05 -8.60
CA VAL A 48 6.18 -11.86 -7.44
C VAL A 48 5.19 -10.73 -7.68
N LEU A 49 5.63 -9.64 -8.32
CA LEU A 49 4.82 -8.44 -8.50
C LEU A 49 3.77 -8.56 -9.61
N SER A 50 4.08 -9.19 -10.75
CA SER A 50 3.21 -9.15 -11.93
C SER A 50 3.24 -10.38 -12.85
N SER A 51 4.27 -11.24 -12.80
CA SER A 51 4.48 -12.27 -13.84
C SER A 51 4.18 -13.72 -13.41
N CYS A 52 3.63 -13.95 -12.21
CA CYS A 52 3.24 -15.29 -11.74
C CYS A 52 1.88 -15.69 -12.29
N LYS A 53 1.87 -16.67 -13.21
CA LYS A 53 0.65 -17.18 -13.87
C LYS A 53 -0.41 -17.70 -12.88
N VAL A 54 0.02 -18.44 -11.85
CA VAL A 54 -0.88 -18.97 -10.82
C VAL A 54 -1.44 -17.85 -9.94
N ALA A 55 -0.63 -16.85 -9.60
CA ALA A 55 -1.11 -15.70 -8.83
C ALA A 55 -2.13 -14.88 -9.61
N LEU A 56 -1.89 -14.70 -10.93
CA LEU A 56 -2.82 -14.06 -11.85
C LEU A 56 -4.14 -14.83 -11.93
N SER A 57 -4.10 -16.14 -12.23
CA SER A 57 -5.31 -16.95 -12.42
C SER A 57 -6.14 -17.08 -11.14
N GLN A 58 -5.50 -17.05 -9.98
CA GLN A 58 -6.18 -17.07 -8.68
C GLN A 58 -6.65 -15.69 -8.20
N GLY A 59 -6.49 -14.63 -9.01
CA GLY A 59 -6.92 -13.28 -8.65
C GLY A 59 -6.12 -12.62 -7.51
N ARG A 60 -4.94 -13.16 -7.15
CA ARG A 60 -4.13 -12.64 -6.03
C ARG A 60 -3.65 -11.22 -6.25
N TYR A 61 -3.46 -10.83 -7.51
CA TYR A 61 -3.07 -9.46 -7.87
C TYR A 61 -4.19 -8.47 -7.60
N THR A 62 -5.41 -8.79 -8.03
CA THR A 62 -6.62 -8.03 -7.68
C THR A 62 -6.81 -7.98 -6.17
N TRP A 63 -6.63 -9.10 -5.46
CA TRP A 63 -6.73 -9.11 -4.00
C TRP A 63 -5.72 -8.17 -3.32
N ARG A 64 -4.43 -8.23 -3.72
CA ARG A 64 -3.39 -7.34 -3.19
C ARG A 64 -3.69 -5.88 -3.50
N HIS A 65 -4.08 -5.59 -4.73
CA HIS A 65 -4.47 -4.25 -5.18
C HIS A 65 -5.59 -3.68 -4.31
N ASN A 66 -6.71 -4.41 -4.24
CA ASN A 66 -7.87 -3.99 -3.47
C ASN A 66 -7.54 -3.84 -1.99
N ARG A 67 -6.72 -4.74 -1.42
CA ARG A 67 -6.31 -4.61 -0.03
C ARG A 67 -5.49 -3.35 0.22
N ILE A 68 -4.57 -2.99 -0.67
CA ILE A 68 -3.78 -1.76 -0.55
C ILE A 68 -4.69 -0.53 -0.63
N LEU A 69 -5.65 -0.50 -1.57
CA LEU A 69 -6.60 0.60 -1.69
C LEU A 69 -7.46 0.76 -0.43
N GLN A 70 -7.95 -0.33 0.15
CA GLN A 70 -8.70 -0.32 1.41
C GLN A 70 -7.88 0.29 2.56
N GLU A 71 -6.61 -0.13 2.71
CA GLU A 71 -5.72 0.39 3.77
C GLU A 71 -5.40 1.88 3.56
N LEU A 72 -5.07 2.28 2.33
CA LEU A 72 -4.78 3.68 2.01
C LEU A 72 -5.99 4.57 2.31
N ALA A 73 -7.16 4.17 1.85
CA ALA A 73 -8.36 4.95 2.06
C ALA A 73 -8.79 4.96 3.54
N SER A 74 -8.54 3.88 4.30
CA SER A 74 -8.72 3.88 5.76
C SER A 74 -7.82 4.91 6.43
N VAL A 75 -6.52 4.94 6.09
CA VAL A 75 -5.57 5.92 6.64
C VAL A 75 -6.00 7.35 6.34
N ILE A 76 -6.47 7.62 5.12
CA ILE A 76 -6.96 8.95 4.71
C ILE A 76 -8.19 9.35 5.55
N ARG A 77 -9.16 8.44 5.75
CA ARG A 77 -10.34 8.73 6.58
C ARG A 77 -10.03 8.91 8.05
N THR A 78 -9.12 8.12 8.61
CA THR A 78 -8.63 8.30 9.99
C THR A 78 -7.96 9.67 10.14
N ALA A 79 -7.17 10.11 9.15
CA ALA A 79 -6.57 11.44 9.16
C ALA A 79 -7.61 12.57 9.15
N LYS A 80 -8.79 12.34 8.57
CA LYS A 80 -9.94 13.27 8.61
C LYS A 80 -10.68 13.27 9.97
N GLY A 81 -10.46 12.26 10.80
CA GLY A 81 -11.19 12.08 12.06
C GLY A 81 -12.57 11.42 11.91
N GLU A 82 -12.89 10.85 10.73
CA GLU A 82 -14.16 10.16 10.47
C GLU A 82 -14.24 8.77 11.12
N ILE A 83 -13.08 8.16 11.36
CA ILE A 83 -12.95 6.84 11.97
C ILE A 83 -12.14 7.02 13.25
N HIS A 84 -12.80 6.95 14.41
CA HIS A 84 -12.09 6.65 15.66
C HIS A 84 -11.36 5.32 15.47
N PRO A 85 -10.09 5.17 15.91
CA PRO A 85 -9.40 3.90 15.81
C PRO A 85 -10.21 2.86 16.57
N SER A 86 -11.04 2.10 15.87
CA SER A 86 -11.60 0.89 16.43
C SER A 86 -10.39 0.05 16.77
N SER A 87 -10.36 -0.43 18.01
CA SER A 87 -9.43 -1.44 18.50
C SER A 87 -9.68 -2.77 17.79
N THR A 88 -9.71 -2.77 16.46
CA THR A 88 -9.74 -3.98 15.66
C THR A 88 -8.29 -4.41 15.55
N SER A 89 -7.87 -5.18 16.55
CA SER A 89 -6.72 -6.07 16.48
C SER A 89 -6.91 -6.96 15.26
N SER A 90 -6.53 -6.45 14.09
CA SER A 90 -6.29 -7.26 12.93
C SER A 90 -5.01 -7.99 13.27
N THR A 91 -5.15 -9.17 13.87
CA THR A 91 -4.09 -10.16 13.89
C THR A 91 -3.84 -10.52 12.44
N VAL A 92 -3.03 -9.71 11.76
CA VAL A 92 -2.31 -10.11 10.57
C VAL A 92 -1.40 -11.21 11.09
N SER A 93 -1.81 -12.45 10.89
CA SER A 93 -0.98 -13.61 11.13
C SER A 93 0.19 -13.54 10.15
N THR A 94 1.22 -12.79 10.50
CA THR A 94 2.54 -12.87 9.89
C THR A 94 3.08 -14.24 10.25
N THR A 95 2.95 -15.20 9.34
CA THR A 95 3.73 -16.42 9.43
C THR A 95 5.21 -16.04 9.33
N GLU A 96 5.90 -16.32 10.44
CA GLU A 96 7.35 -16.30 10.68
C GLU A 96 8.12 -15.07 10.17
N GLY A 97 8.12 -14.03 11.00
CA GLY A 97 8.93 -12.84 10.77
C GLY A 97 8.91 -11.84 11.94
N GLY A 98 9.17 -12.31 13.16
CA GLY A 98 9.67 -11.51 14.30
C GLY A 98 8.84 -10.31 14.75
N ILE A 99 8.01 -10.51 15.78
CA ILE A 99 7.38 -9.42 16.54
C ILE A 99 8.46 -8.70 17.34
N LYS A 100 8.78 -7.46 16.97
CA LYS A 100 9.49 -6.52 17.86
C LYS A 100 8.56 -5.35 18.13
N LYS A 101 8.05 -5.23 19.35
CA LYS A 101 7.40 -4.00 19.84
C LYS A 101 8.45 -2.88 19.76
N TRP A 102 8.13 -1.80 19.04
CA TRP A 102 9.02 -0.66 18.89
C TRP A 102 8.91 0.25 20.12
N HIS A 103 10.03 0.49 20.80
CA HIS A 103 10.19 1.65 21.68
C HIS A 103 10.68 2.81 20.80
N GLY A 104 9.74 3.61 20.31
CA GLY A 104 10.02 4.90 19.68
C GLY A 104 9.28 5.96 20.47
N GLU A 105 10.02 6.74 21.26
CA GLU A 105 9.49 7.95 21.86
C GLU A 105 9.00 8.87 20.73
N SER A 106 7.71 9.21 20.77
CA SER A 106 7.07 10.01 19.75
C SER A 106 7.63 11.44 19.85
N ILE A 107 8.63 11.76 19.03
CA ILE A 107 9.12 13.12 18.92
C ILE A 107 8.03 13.91 18.18
N THR A 108 7.29 14.74 18.92
CA THR A 108 6.33 15.70 18.39
C THR A 108 7.09 16.76 17.57
N ILE A 109 7.25 16.50 16.27
CA ILE A 109 7.80 17.49 15.35
C ILE A 109 6.69 18.51 15.08
N ASN A 110 6.71 19.63 15.82
CA ASN A 110 5.75 20.71 15.67
C ASN A 110 6.12 21.55 14.43
N THR A 111 5.83 21.02 13.25
CA THR A 111 5.77 21.79 12.01
C THR A 111 4.37 21.65 11.47
N HIS A 112 3.49 22.61 11.79
CA HIS A 112 2.21 22.80 11.12
C HIS A 112 2.47 23.25 9.67
N ARG A 113 3.02 22.35 8.84
CA ARG A 113 2.90 22.50 7.39
C ARG A 113 1.46 22.14 7.07
N LYS A 114 0.72 23.05 6.44
CA LYS A 114 -0.61 22.74 5.92
C LYS A 114 -0.49 21.51 5.02
N GLY A 115 -1.10 20.41 5.44
CA GLY A 115 -1.23 19.20 4.64
C GLY A 115 -2.04 19.45 3.37
N LEU A 116 -1.90 18.58 2.37
CA LEU A 116 -2.66 18.69 1.12
C LEU A 116 -4.19 18.73 1.36
N LEU A 117 -4.63 18.12 2.45
CA LEU A 117 -6.03 18.00 2.86
C LEU A 117 -6.43 19.01 3.95
N ASP A 118 -5.53 19.90 4.38
CA ASP A 118 -5.82 20.84 5.48
C ASP A 118 -6.73 21.99 5.03
N GLY A 119 -7.76 22.27 5.83
CA GLY A 119 -8.67 23.40 5.61
C GLY A 119 -9.94 23.05 4.82
N PHE A 120 -10.31 21.77 4.77
CA PHE A 120 -11.57 21.34 4.15
C PHE A 120 -12.20 20.21 4.97
N ASP A 121 -13.44 20.40 5.39
CA ASP A 121 -14.17 19.44 6.24
C ASP A 121 -14.99 18.45 5.40
N ASP A 122 -15.19 18.72 4.11
CA ASP A 122 -16.09 18.00 3.21
C ASP A 122 -15.37 17.06 2.23
N TRP A 123 -14.09 16.75 2.42
CA TRP A 123 -13.39 15.81 1.55
C TRP A 123 -14.07 14.43 1.58
N MET A 124 -14.40 13.90 0.41
CA MET A 124 -14.89 12.53 0.24
C MET A 124 -13.84 11.66 -0.46
N VAL A 125 -13.69 10.42 0.01
CA VAL A 125 -12.71 9.45 -0.51
C VAL A 125 -13.42 8.30 -1.18
N SER A 126 -13.08 8.06 -2.45
CA SER A 126 -13.49 6.88 -3.22
C SER A 126 -12.25 6.17 -3.77
N ALA A 127 -12.34 4.87 -4.03
CA ALA A 127 -11.25 4.04 -4.54
C ALA A 127 -11.79 3.07 -5.59
N ASP A 128 -10.94 2.58 -6.51
CA ASP A 128 -11.34 1.56 -7.50
C ASP A 128 -11.50 0.18 -6.84
N LEU A 129 -12.53 0.07 -6.02
CA LEU A 129 -12.95 -1.14 -5.31
C LEU A 129 -14.34 -1.56 -5.78
N PRO A 130 -14.58 -2.88 -5.98
CA PRO A 130 -15.87 -3.36 -6.47
C PRO A 130 -17.02 -3.09 -5.51
N GLU A 131 -16.73 -3.02 -4.21
CA GLU A 131 -17.70 -2.69 -3.16
C GLU A 131 -18.03 -1.19 -3.01
N TRP A 132 -17.30 -0.27 -3.66
CA TRP A 132 -17.47 1.16 -3.43
C TRP A 132 -18.28 1.86 -4.52
N GLU A 133 -18.96 2.94 -4.13
CA GLU A 133 -19.66 3.81 -5.07
C GLU A 133 -18.70 4.34 -6.13
N ARG A 134 -19.22 4.47 -7.35
CA ARG A 134 -18.45 4.94 -8.50
C ARG A 134 -17.86 6.32 -8.20
N HIS A 135 -16.69 6.58 -8.77
CA HIS A 135 -16.09 7.90 -8.75
C HIS A 135 -17.09 9.00 -9.15
N PRO A 136 -16.96 10.22 -8.61
CA PRO A 136 -17.85 11.33 -8.96
C PRO A 136 -17.90 11.53 -10.48
N ASP A 137 -19.07 11.89 -11.01
CA ASP A 137 -19.37 11.89 -12.45
C ASP A 137 -18.42 12.74 -13.31
N ILE A 138 -17.73 13.71 -12.70
CA ILE A 138 -16.68 14.51 -13.34
C ILE A 138 -15.49 13.65 -13.80
N ILE A 139 -15.26 12.51 -13.17
CA ILE A 139 -14.27 11.52 -13.56
C ILE A 139 -14.90 10.65 -14.63
N ARG A 140 -14.45 10.86 -15.88
CA ARG A 140 -14.88 10.06 -17.02
C ARG A 140 -14.72 8.58 -16.71
N LYS A 141 -15.79 7.80 -16.87
CA LYS A 141 -15.86 6.35 -16.59
C LYS A 141 -14.77 5.50 -17.28
N THR A 142 -14.11 6.06 -18.30
CA THR A 142 -13.00 5.41 -19.02
C THR A 142 -11.66 5.48 -18.28
N LEU A 143 -11.53 6.38 -17.30
CA LEU A 143 -10.35 6.51 -16.45
C LEU A 143 -10.75 5.99 -15.06
N ARG A 144 -10.06 4.95 -14.61
CA ARG A 144 -10.21 4.36 -13.27
C ARG A 144 -8.98 4.72 -12.45
N PRO A 145 -8.93 5.93 -11.84
CA PRO A 145 -7.90 6.24 -10.86
C PRO A 145 -8.02 5.29 -9.66
N ASP A 146 -6.91 5.00 -9.00
CA ASP A 146 -6.88 4.05 -7.89
C ASP A 146 -7.61 4.64 -6.67
N ILE A 147 -7.38 5.93 -6.40
CA ILE A 147 -8.06 6.68 -5.33
C ILE A 147 -8.43 8.08 -5.83
N VAL A 148 -9.61 8.55 -5.44
CA VAL A 148 -10.09 9.92 -5.68
C VAL A 148 -10.50 10.53 -4.37
N ILE A 149 -9.90 11.68 -4.08
CA ILE A 149 -10.24 12.53 -2.94
C ILE A 149 -10.77 13.85 -3.49
N HIS A 150 -11.97 14.26 -3.10
CA HIS A 150 -12.57 15.49 -3.64
C HIS A 150 -13.37 16.26 -2.62
N SER A 151 -13.43 17.58 -2.79
CA SER A 151 -14.21 18.52 -1.97
C SER A 151 -15.10 19.33 -2.91
N ALA A 152 -16.42 19.27 -2.70
CA ALA A 152 -17.38 20.00 -3.51
C ALA A 152 -17.38 21.49 -3.18
N SER A 153 -17.25 21.82 -1.89
CA SER A 153 -17.24 23.21 -1.41
C SER A 153 -16.07 24.03 -1.98
N THR A 154 -14.92 23.38 -2.22
CA THR A 154 -13.73 24.06 -2.74
C THR A 154 -13.36 23.68 -4.16
N GLN A 155 -14.18 22.83 -4.80
CA GLN A 155 -13.99 22.35 -6.16
C GLN A 155 -12.59 21.75 -6.40
N ARG A 156 -12.08 20.99 -5.43
CA ARG A 156 -10.76 20.34 -5.50
C ARG A 156 -10.89 18.85 -5.70
N ILE A 157 -10.00 18.29 -6.52
CA ILE A 157 -9.90 16.86 -6.80
C ILE A 157 -8.42 16.46 -6.75
N ILE A 158 -8.13 15.37 -6.04
CA ILE A 158 -6.83 14.72 -5.98
C ILE A 158 -7.06 13.29 -6.48
N MET A 159 -6.24 12.89 -7.46
CA MET A 159 -6.25 11.54 -8.02
C MET A 159 -4.89 10.89 -7.74
N VAL A 160 -4.93 9.65 -7.29
CA VAL A 160 -3.76 8.79 -7.08
C VAL A 160 -3.77 7.67 -8.11
#